data_AF-A0AAN5CCX9-F1
#
_entry.id   AF-A0AAN5CCX9-F1
#
_cell.length_a   1.000
_cell.length_b   1.000
_cell.length_c   1.000
_cell.angle_alpha   90.00
_cell.angle_beta   90.00
_cell.angle_gamma   90.00
#
_symmetry.space_group_name_H-M   'P 1'
#
loop_
_entity.id
_entity.type
_entity.pdbx_description
1 polymer ?
#
loop_
_entity_poly.entity_id
_entity_poly.type
_entity_poly.pdbx_seq_one_letter_code
_entity_poly.pdbx_strand_id
1 'polypeptide(L)'
;MQHLLFLFLLPFVSSQSDNFPQEEVIDLPVGRFPDPSCKYTVHSGNESGPLVHSSVRVGEPLFHSWSCSYGKRETSLYCLMVNQCTVADQREKNKKIEIIDEFGCSLFPTVLPHVSYSGDLKGGLGVNAFSLDVDQTAVFFECNIKMLLKLNGVCRRPLCQPLRVFREKQGW
;
A
#
# COMPACT_ATOMS: atom_id res chain seq x y z
N MET A 1 47.33 23.62 -32.06
CA MET A 1 46.22 24.60 -32.09
C MET A 1 45.10 23.95 -32.89
N GLN A 2 44.28 23.09 -32.27
CA GLN A 2 43.07 23.42 -31.49
C GLN A 2 41.92 23.87 -32.41
N HIS A 3 40.96 22.98 -32.64
CA HIS A 3 39.52 23.26 -32.55
C HIS A 3 38.73 21.93 -32.49
N LEU A 4 38.34 21.54 -31.27
CA LEU A 4 37.16 20.72 -31.00
C LEU A 4 35.89 21.59 -31.14
N LEU A 5 34.76 21.00 -31.53
CA LEU A 5 33.54 20.89 -30.72
C LEU A 5 32.45 20.09 -31.49
N PHE A 6 32.29 18.80 -31.16
CA PHE A 6 31.21 18.22 -30.34
C PHE A 6 29.89 17.97 -31.10
N LEU A 7 29.82 16.81 -31.77
CA LEU A 7 28.58 16.09 -32.03
C LEU A 7 28.14 15.42 -30.71
N PHE A 8 27.07 15.93 -30.10
CA PHE A 8 26.41 15.24 -28.99
C PHE A 8 25.73 13.97 -29.51
N LEU A 9 26.40 12.83 -29.35
CA LEU A 9 25.74 11.54 -29.26
C LEU A 9 25.11 11.48 -27.86
N LEU A 10 23.78 11.59 -27.79
CA LEU A 10 23.04 11.32 -26.56
C LEU A 10 23.21 9.83 -26.22
N PRO A 11 23.70 9.47 -25.02
CA PRO A 11 23.70 8.08 -24.60
C PRO A 11 22.26 7.68 -24.27
N PHE A 12 21.85 6.56 -24.84
CA PHE A 12 20.66 5.80 -24.47
C PHE A 12 20.71 5.58 -22.95
N VAL A 13 19.83 6.23 -22.18
CA VAL A 13 19.67 5.96 -20.74
C VAL A 13 18.95 4.62 -20.63
N SER A 14 19.68 3.55 -20.41
CA SER A 14 19.10 2.26 -20.03
C SER A 14 18.53 2.39 -18.62
N SER A 15 17.20 2.29 -18.53
CA SER A 15 16.47 2.01 -17.29
C SER A 15 17.18 0.88 -16.53
N GLN A 16 17.75 1.21 -15.37
CA GLN A 16 18.35 0.23 -14.48
C GLN A 16 17.20 -0.47 -13.77
N SER A 17 16.87 -1.68 -14.20
CA SER A 17 16.10 -2.60 -13.36
C SER A 17 16.93 -2.86 -12.11
N ASP A 18 16.39 -2.56 -10.93
CA ASP A 18 17.02 -2.88 -9.65
C ASP A 18 17.16 -4.41 -9.54
N ASN A 19 18.27 -4.93 -10.06
CA ASN A 19 18.74 -6.28 -9.80
C ASN A 19 19.30 -6.28 -8.39
N PHE A 20 18.46 -6.66 -7.42
CA PHE A 20 18.97 -7.01 -6.10
C PHE A 20 19.96 -8.18 -6.26
N PRO A 21 21.20 -8.07 -5.73
CA PRO A 21 22.11 -9.20 -5.71
C PRO A 21 21.46 -10.33 -4.91
N GLN A 22 21.32 -11.51 -5.52
CA GLN A 22 20.72 -12.68 -4.87
C GLN A 22 21.42 -13.08 -3.56
N GLU A 23 22.66 -12.64 -3.34
CA GLU A 23 23.44 -12.89 -2.12
C GLU A 23 22.91 -12.16 -0.87
N GLU A 24 22.03 -11.16 -0.99
CA GLU A 24 21.45 -10.44 0.16
C GLU A 24 20.09 -10.98 0.62
N VAL A 25 19.50 -11.95 -0.10
CA VAL A 25 18.21 -12.55 0.26
C VAL A 25 18.45 -13.73 1.20
N ILE A 26 18.05 -13.60 2.46
CA ILE A 26 18.13 -14.69 3.44
C ILE A 26 16.87 -15.54 3.36
N ASP A 27 16.98 -16.76 2.81
CA ASP A 27 15.89 -17.72 2.82
C ASP A 27 15.63 -18.26 4.22
N LEU A 28 14.44 -17.99 4.75
CA LEU A 28 14.01 -18.48 6.05
C LEU A 28 13.41 -19.89 5.91
N PRO A 29 13.77 -20.86 6.75
CA PRO A 29 13.18 -22.19 6.69
C PRO A 29 11.70 -22.15 7.10
N VAL A 30 10.80 -22.46 6.17
CA VAL A 30 9.33 -22.45 6.32
C VAL A 30 8.83 -23.26 7.53
N GLY A 31 9.57 -24.30 7.93
CA GLY A 31 9.26 -25.08 9.13
C GLY A 31 9.32 -24.27 10.43
N ARG A 32 10.24 -23.30 10.52
CA ARG A 32 10.44 -22.41 11.67
C ARG A 32 9.75 -21.05 11.48
N PHE A 33 9.63 -20.61 10.24
CA PHE A 33 9.05 -19.32 9.84
C PHE A 33 7.95 -19.56 8.81
N PRO A 34 6.78 -20.07 9.23
CA PRO A 34 5.68 -20.33 8.29
C PRO A 34 5.15 -19.02 7.71
N ASP A 35 4.58 -19.06 6.52
CA ASP A 35 3.84 -17.92 5.98
C ASP A 35 2.50 -17.74 6.71
N PRO A 36 2.08 -16.51 7.01
CA PRO A 36 0.77 -16.26 7.60
C PRO A 36 -0.34 -16.40 6.56
N SER A 37 -1.54 -16.76 7.03
CA SER A 37 -2.76 -16.60 6.24
C SER A 37 -3.28 -15.18 6.38
N CYS A 38 -3.34 -14.44 5.28
CA CYS A 38 -3.79 -13.05 5.26
C CYS A 38 -5.13 -12.91 4.53
N LYS A 39 -5.98 -12.03 5.06
CA LYS A 39 -7.29 -11.72 4.51
C LYS A 39 -7.47 -10.23 4.38
N TYR A 40 -7.99 -9.82 3.22
CA TYR A 40 -8.45 -8.46 2.94
C TYR A 40 -9.98 -8.45 2.91
N THR A 41 -10.60 -7.49 3.59
CA THR A 41 -12.06 -7.27 3.61
C THR A 41 -12.40 -5.80 3.54
N VAL A 42 -13.59 -5.50 3.03
CA VAL A 42 -14.16 -4.15 3.03
C VAL A 42 -15.45 -4.18 3.84
N HIS A 43 -15.58 -3.24 4.78
CA HIS A 43 -16.72 -3.10 5.68
C HIS A 43 -17.42 -1.77 5.42
N SER A 44 -18.74 -1.73 5.59
CA SER A 44 -19.51 -0.48 5.50
C SER A 44 -19.35 0.34 6.78
N GLY A 45 -19.06 1.63 6.64
CA GLY A 45 -18.89 2.56 7.75
C GLY A 45 -17.53 2.47 8.44
N ASN A 46 -17.34 1.44 9.27
CA ASN A 46 -16.18 1.30 10.15
C ASN A 46 -15.71 -0.16 10.27
N GLU A 47 -14.65 -0.40 11.06
CA GLU A 47 -14.03 -1.72 11.26
C GLU A 47 -15.00 -2.82 11.73
N SER A 48 -16.02 -2.46 12.51
CA SER A 48 -17.05 -3.40 13.01
C SER A 48 -18.29 -3.46 12.13
N GLY A 49 -18.29 -2.75 11.00
CA GLY A 49 -19.40 -2.71 10.07
C GLY A 49 -19.64 -4.05 9.35
N PRO A 50 -20.80 -4.21 8.69
CA PRO A 50 -21.06 -5.39 7.88
C PRO A 50 -20.12 -5.45 6.68
N LEU A 51 -19.79 -6.66 6.24
CA LEU A 51 -19.02 -6.88 5.03
C LEU A 51 -19.77 -6.36 3.81
N VAL A 52 -19.04 -5.66 2.94
CA VAL A 52 -19.56 -5.20 1.66
C VAL A 52 -19.49 -6.36 0.67
N HIS A 53 -20.65 -6.87 0.28
CA HIS A 53 -20.79 -7.96 -0.71
C HIS A 53 -21.33 -7.47 -2.06
N SER A 54 -21.83 -6.23 -2.12
CA SER A 54 -22.49 -5.63 -3.28
C SER A 54 -21.87 -4.27 -3.63
N SER A 55 -22.49 -3.58 -4.59
CA SER A 55 -22.16 -2.19 -4.89
C SER A 55 -22.41 -1.27 -3.70
N VAL A 56 -21.65 -0.17 -3.68
CA VAL A 56 -21.72 0.93 -2.71
C VAL A 56 -21.89 2.23 -3.49
N ARG A 57 -22.42 3.27 -2.85
CA ARG A 57 -22.60 4.58 -3.49
C ARG A 57 -21.37 5.45 -3.23
N VAL A 58 -21.02 6.29 -4.20
CA VAL A 58 -19.98 7.32 -4.02
C VAL A 58 -20.31 8.17 -2.79
N GLY A 59 -19.31 8.39 -1.95
CA GLY A 59 -19.42 9.12 -0.68
C GLY A 59 -19.77 8.24 0.52
N GLU A 60 -20.21 6.99 0.32
CA GLU A 60 -20.48 6.10 1.46
C GLU A 60 -19.18 5.76 2.21
N PRO A 61 -19.18 5.82 3.55
CA PRO A 61 -18.01 5.47 4.33
C PRO A 61 -17.75 3.97 4.23
N LEU A 62 -16.48 3.61 4.04
CA LEU A 62 -15.97 2.25 3.96
C LEU A 62 -14.76 2.09 4.88
N PHE A 63 -14.51 0.85 5.28
CA PHE A 63 -13.33 0.48 6.02
C PHE A 63 -12.66 -0.73 5.38
N HIS A 64 -11.47 -0.50 4.82
CA HIS A 64 -10.60 -1.54 4.29
C HIS A 64 -9.81 -2.15 5.45
N SER A 65 -9.83 -3.47 5.57
CA SER A 65 -9.20 -4.22 6.66
C SER A 65 -8.27 -5.28 6.10
N TRP A 66 -7.05 -5.33 6.62
CA TRP A 66 -6.07 -6.36 6.36
C TRP A 66 -5.73 -7.06 7.66
N SER A 67 -5.87 -8.38 7.70
CA SER A 67 -5.57 -9.18 8.87
C SER A 67 -4.82 -10.43 8.48
N CYS A 68 -3.69 -10.68 9.15
CA CYS A 68 -2.93 -11.91 9.01
C CYS A 68 -2.98 -12.75 10.28
N SER A 69 -2.85 -14.06 10.15
CA SER A 69 -2.80 -15.01 11.27
C SER A 69 -1.89 -16.19 10.96
N TYR A 70 -1.13 -16.62 11.97
CA TYR A 70 -0.33 -17.84 11.93
C TYR A 70 -1.11 -19.07 12.45
N GLY A 71 -2.42 -18.93 12.61
CA GLY A 71 -3.31 -19.99 13.12
C GLY A 71 -2.95 -20.37 14.55
N LYS A 72 -2.71 -21.67 14.79
CA LYS A 72 -2.34 -22.20 16.12
C LYS A 72 -0.88 -21.94 16.51
N ARG A 73 -0.07 -21.39 15.61
CA ARG A 73 1.33 -21.05 15.89
C ARG A 73 1.35 -19.62 16.40
N GLU A 74 1.56 -19.44 17.70
CA GLU A 74 1.80 -18.14 18.29
C GLU A 74 3.19 -17.65 17.85
N THR A 75 3.23 -16.74 16.87
CA THR A 75 4.46 -16.05 16.50
C THR A 75 4.20 -14.56 16.64
N SER A 76 4.90 -13.93 17.58
CA SER A 76 4.84 -12.49 17.84
C SER A 76 6.00 -11.75 17.16
N LEU A 77 6.67 -12.40 16.20
CA LEU A 77 7.90 -11.90 15.57
C LEU A 77 7.63 -10.95 14.41
N TYR A 78 6.43 -10.98 13.84
CA TYR A 78 6.12 -10.31 12.59
C TYR A 78 5.14 -9.16 12.73
N CYS A 79 5.23 -8.24 11.78
CA CYS A 79 4.35 -7.10 11.61
C CYS A 79 3.84 -7.08 10.18
N LEU A 80 2.53 -6.94 10.02
CA LEU A 80 1.92 -6.63 8.73
C LEU A 80 2.20 -5.16 8.39
N MET A 81 2.69 -4.88 7.19
CA MET A 81 2.73 -3.53 6.62
C MET A 81 2.04 -3.54 5.26
N VAL A 82 1.08 -2.65 5.05
CA VAL A 82 0.43 -2.43 3.74
C VAL A 82 1.24 -1.39 2.97
N ASN A 83 1.55 -1.67 1.70
CA ASN A 83 2.30 -0.77 0.84
C ASN A 83 1.98 -1.00 -0.65
N GLN A 84 2.38 -0.07 -1.53
CA GLN A 84 2.19 -0.16 -2.99
C GLN A 84 0.74 -0.51 -3.36
N CYS A 85 -0.18 0.36 -2.96
CA CYS A 85 -1.57 0.20 -3.32
C CYS A 85 -1.89 0.95 -4.60
N THR A 86 -2.68 0.33 -5.45
CA THR A 86 -3.16 0.90 -6.69
C THR A 86 -4.67 0.82 -6.77
N VAL A 87 -5.25 1.79 -7.47
CA VAL A 87 -6.64 1.73 -7.93
C VAL A 87 -6.66 1.73 -9.44
N ALA A 88 -7.50 0.89 -10.01
CA ALA A 88 -7.75 0.86 -11.43
C ALA A 88 -9.24 0.88 -11.72
N ASP A 89 -9.56 1.41 -12.87
CA ASP A 89 -10.90 1.35 -13.42
C ASP A 89 -11.24 -0.08 -13.90
N GLN A 90 -12.52 -0.46 -13.90
CA GLN A 90 -12.96 -1.77 -14.38
C GLN A 90 -12.67 -2.03 -15.86
N ARG A 91 -12.84 -1.02 -16.71
CA ARG A 91 -12.61 -1.13 -18.15
C ARG A 91 -11.13 -1.03 -18.49
N GLU A 92 -10.39 -0.21 -17.75
CA GLU A 92 -8.96 0.07 -17.98
C GLU A 92 -8.06 -0.45 -16.86
N LYS A 93 -8.10 -1.76 -16.59
CA LYS A 93 -7.29 -2.40 -15.54
C LYS A 93 -5.77 -2.16 -15.65
N ASN A 94 -5.29 -1.81 -16.84
CA ASN A 94 -3.88 -1.52 -17.10
C ASN A 94 -3.48 -0.08 -16.70
N LYS A 95 -4.45 0.81 -16.49
CA LYS A 95 -4.23 2.19 -16.05
C LYS A 95 -4.36 2.27 -14.54
N LYS A 96 -3.38 1.69 -13.85
CA LYS A 96 -3.29 1.69 -12.39
C LYS A 96 -2.78 3.05 -11.90
N ILE A 97 -3.48 3.64 -10.93
CA ILE A 97 -3.07 4.84 -10.22
C ILE A 97 -2.57 4.40 -8.85
N GLU A 98 -1.31 4.68 -8.53
CA GLU A 98 -0.78 4.44 -7.19
C GLU A 98 -1.40 5.41 -6.18
N ILE A 99 -1.87 4.87 -5.07
CA ILE A 99 -2.56 5.61 -3.99
C ILE A 99 -1.86 5.48 -2.64
N ILE A 100 -1.06 4.43 -2.44
CA ILE A 100 -0.17 4.25 -1.30
C ILE A 100 1.18 3.82 -1.87
N ASP A 101 2.23 4.55 -1.51
CA ASP A 101 3.58 4.32 -2.01
C ASP A 101 4.24 3.04 -1.45
N GLU A 102 5.48 2.78 -1.88
CA GLU A 102 6.26 1.64 -1.43
C GLU A 102 6.64 1.63 0.06
N PHE A 103 6.58 2.79 0.70
CA PHE A 103 6.85 3.00 2.12
C PHE A 103 5.57 2.94 2.97
N GLY A 104 4.41 2.69 2.36
CA GLY A 104 3.13 2.55 3.05
C GLY A 104 2.44 3.88 3.36
N CYS A 105 2.83 4.96 2.68
CA CYS A 105 2.23 6.29 2.83
C CYS A 105 1.27 6.61 1.70
N SER A 106 0.04 7.01 2.07
CA SER A 106 -0.92 7.55 1.11
C SER A 106 -0.36 8.76 0.37
N LEU A 107 -0.55 8.75 -0.95
CA LEU A 107 -0.24 9.85 -1.87
C LEU A 107 -1.34 10.92 -1.90
N PHE A 108 -2.56 10.57 -1.45
CA PHE A 108 -3.74 11.46 -1.44
C PHE A 108 -4.38 11.55 -0.05
N PRO A 109 -3.65 12.00 0.97
CA PRO A 109 -4.01 11.77 2.36
C PRO A 109 -5.28 12.53 2.81
N THR A 110 -5.70 13.57 2.07
CA THR A 110 -6.97 14.27 2.28
C THR A 110 -8.21 13.44 1.92
N VAL A 111 -8.11 12.52 0.95
CA VAL A 111 -9.24 11.68 0.48
C VAL A 111 -9.09 10.24 0.95
N LEU A 112 -7.85 9.76 0.97
CA LEU A 112 -7.47 8.42 1.39
C LEU A 112 -6.42 8.57 2.49
N PRO A 113 -6.78 8.55 3.78
CA PRO A 113 -5.83 8.76 4.87
C PRO A 113 -4.73 7.67 4.91
N HIS A 114 -3.75 7.84 5.79
CA HIS A 114 -2.74 6.80 5.99
C HIS A 114 -3.36 5.55 6.65
N VAL A 115 -2.81 4.37 6.33
CA VAL A 115 -3.21 3.11 6.97
C VAL A 115 -2.90 3.17 8.45
N SER A 116 -3.89 2.87 9.28
CA SER A 116 -3.78 2.72 10.72
C SER A 116 -3.51 1.26 11.08
N TYR A 117 -2.78 1.01 12.16
CA TYR A 117 -2.46 -0.35 12.60
C TYR A 117 -2.94 -0.55 14.04
N SER A 118 -4.00 -1.34 14.21
CA SER A 118 -4.59 -1.65 15.53
C SER A 118 -3.90 -2.82 16.23
N GLY A 119 -2.98 -3.51 15.56
CA GLY A 119 -2.16 -4.56 16.13
C GLY A 119 -1.01 -4.93 15.18
N ASP A 120 -0.16 -5.87 15.59
CA ASP A 120 1.02 -6.25 14.82
C ASP A 120 0.66 -6.76 13.42
N LEU A 121 -0.37 -7.60 13.34
CA LEU A 121 -0.84 -8.27 12.13
C LEU A 121 -2.18 -7.70 11.60
N LYS A 122 -2.55 -6.49 12.02
CA LYS A 122 -3.82 -5.85 11.66
C LYS A 122 -3.60 -4.42 11.16
N GLY A 123 -4.09 -4.14 9.96
CA GLY A 123 -4.09 -2.83 9.33
C GLY A 123 -5.51 -2.45 8.91
N GLY A 124 -5.80 -1.15 8.95
CA GLY A 124 -7.13 -0.60 8.68
C GLY A 124 -7.08 0.77 8.03
N LEU A 125 -7.96 1.01 7.08
CA LEU A 125 -8.04 2.25 6.32
C LEU A 125 -9.51 2.64 6.11
N GLY A 126 -9.94 3.71 6.79
CA GLY A 126 -11.26 4.31 6.59
C GLY A 126 -11.23 5.31 5.44
N VAL A 127 -12.10 5.13 4.44
CA VAL A 127 -12.23 6.01 3.27
C VAL A 127 -13.69 6.19 2.91
N ASN A 128 -14.03 7.25 2.20
CA ASN A 128 -15.32 7.31 1.52
C ASN A 128 -15.18 6.68 0.13
N ALA A 129 -16.18 5.92 -0.31
CA ALA A 129 -16.23 5.36 -1.65
C ALA A 129 -16.09 6.48 -2.70
N PHE A 130 -15.24 6.26 -3.69
CA PHE A 130 -14.98 7.22 -4.77
C PHE A 130 -15.01 6.51 -6.12
N SER A 131 -15.12 7.30 -7.19
CA SER A 131 -14.95 6.82 -8.56
C SER A 131 -13.82 7.60 -9.23
N LEU A 132 -13.15 6.96 -10.19
CA LEU A 132 -12.16 7.60 -11.05
C LEU A 132 -12.82 8.32 -12.24
N ASP A 133 -14.00 7.86 -12.66
CA ASP A 133 -14.76 8.37 -13.80
C ASP A 133 -16.27 8.41 -13.49
N VAL A 134 -17.00 9.34 -14.11
CA VAL A 134 -18.43 9.58 -13.84
C VAL A 134 -19.32 8.43 -14.32
N ASP A 135 -18.89 7.70 -15.36
CA ASP A 135 -19.66 6.63 -16.01
C ASP A 135 -19.37 5.24 -15.44
N GLN A 136 -18.52 5.14 -14.43
CA GLN A 136 -17.96 3.88 -13.95
C GLN A 136 -18.35 3.62 -12.49
N THR A 137 -18.75 2.39 -12.22
CA THR A 137 -19.41 1.99 -10.97
C THR A 137 -18.54 1.10 -10.08
N ALA A 138 -17.32 0.74 -10.52
CA ALA A 138 -16.41 -0.14 -9.79
C ALA A 138 -14.94 0.25 -9.95
N VAL A 139 -14.25 0.42 -8.83
CA VAL A 139 -12.79 0.58 -8.74
C VAL A 139 -12.15 -0.70 -8.19
N PHE A 140 -11.09 -1.15 -8.84
CA PHE A 140 -10.27 -2.28 -8.40
C PHE A 140 -9.16 -1.76 -7.50
N PHE A 141 -9.25 -2.09 -6.22
CA PHE A 141 -8.26 -1.73 -5.21
C PHE A 141 -7.33 -2.92 -4.96
N GLU A 142 -6.03 -2.75 -5.20
CA GLU A 142 -5.01 -3.80 -5.09
C GLU A 142 -3.83 -3.27 -4.27
N CYS A 143 -3.38 -4.02 -3.27
CA CYS A 143 -2.24 -3.65 -2.43
C CYS A 143 -1.27 -4.80 -2.27
N ASN A 144 0.01 -4.46 -2.12
CA ASN A 144 0.98 -5.38 -1.56
C ASN A 144 0.94 -5.33 -0.02
N ILE A 145 1.34 -6.42 0.60
CA ILE A 145 1.62 -6.49 2.03
C ILE A 145 3.02 -7.06 2.26
N LYS A 146 3.72 -6.50 3.23
CA LYS A 146 5.03 -6.96 3.69
C LYS A 146 4.91 -7.52 5.10
N MET A 147 5.60 -8.63 5.36
CA MET A 147 5.79 -9.18 6.70
C MET A 147 7.15 -8.74 7.23
N LEU A 148 7.16 -7.77 8.13
CA LEU A 148 8.38 -7.22 8.71
C LEU A 148 8.71 -7.93 10.02
N LEU A 149 9.98 -8.17 10.31
CA LEU A 149 10.41 -8.61 11.63
C LEU A 149 10.32 -7.45 12.62
N LYS A 150 9.87 -7.75 13.84
CA LYS A 150 9.95 -6.83 14.95
C LYS A 150 11.40 -6.55 15.30
N LEU A 151 11.68 -5.29 15.60
CA LEU A 151 12.94 -4.90 16.22
C LEU A 151 12.67 -4.57 17.68
N ASN A 152 13.36 -5.25 18.59
CA ASN A 152 13.19 -5.09 20.04
C ASN A 152 11.73 -5.26 20.49
N GLY A 153 10.99 -6.19 19.87
CA GLY A 153 9.59 -6.44 20.19
C GLY A 153 8.61 -5.37 19.69
N VAL A 154 9.05 -4.41 18.87
CA VAL A 154 8.21 -3.32 18.34
C VAL A 154 8.07 -3.41 16.83
N CYS A 155 6.85 -3.18 16.34
CA CYS A 155 6.59 -3.01 14.92
C CYS A 155 6.96 -1.60 14.47
N ARG A 156 7.94 -1.50 13.56
CA ARG A 156 8.19 -0.26 12.82
C ARG A 156 7.04 -0.03 11.84
N ARG A 157 6.53 1.20 11.83
CA ARG A 157 5.41 1.64 10.98
C ARG A 157 5.86 2.74 10.02
N PRO A 158 5.15 2.95 8.90
CA PRO A 158 5.40 4.06 8.00
C PRO A 158 5.50 5.40 8.75
N LEU A 159 6.51 6.21 8.41
CA LEU A 159 6.64 7.59 8.91
C LEU A 159 6.07 8.56 7.88
N CYS A 160 4.75 8.63 7.82
CA CYS A 160 4.06 9.49 6.86
C CYS A 160 3.91 10.93 7.37
N GLN A 161 3.90 11.89 6.44
CA GLN A 161 3.65 13.28 6.78
C GLN A 161 2.24 13.44 7.39
N PRO A 162 2.08 14.18 8.51
CA PRO A 162 0.77 14.39 9.10
C PRO A 162 -0.17 15.14 8.15
N LEU A 163 -1.46 14.80 8.18
CA LEU A 163 -2.52 15.46 7.38
C LEU A 163 -2.52 17.00 7.48
N ARG A 164 -2.16 17.55 8.65
CA ARG A 164 -2.09 19.00 8.86
C ARG A 164 -1.15 19.68 7.85
N VAL A 165 0.00 19.07 7.57
CA VAL A 165 1.00 19.61 6.65
C VAL A 165 0.43 19.74 5.22
N PHE A 166 -0.42 18.80 4.80
CA PHE A 166 -1.05 18.85 3.48
C PHE A 166 -2.16 19.90 3.41
N ARG A 167 -2.92 20.10 4.49
CA ARG A 167 -4.00 21.10 4.55
C ARG A 167 -3.44 22.53 4.50
N GLU A 168 -2.34 22.79 5.20
CA GLU A 168 -1.67 24.10 5.20
C GLU A 168 -1.14 24.48 3.82
N LYS A 169 -0.59 23.50 3.06
CA LYS A 169 -0.10 23.73 1.69
C LYS A 169 -1.20 24.02 0.67
N GLN A 170 -2.45 23.65 0.96
CA GLN A 170 -3.60 23.82 0.06
C GLN A 170 -4.42 25.09 0.38
N GLY A 171 -3.92 25.97 1.27
CA GLY A 171 -4.47 27.32 1.47
C GLY A 171 -5.87 27.37 2.09
N TRP A 172 -6.00 26.84 3.32
CA TRP A 172 -7.10 27.15 4.25
C TRP A 172 -6.54 27.70 5.55
#